data_AF-A0A951ZK80-F1
#
_entry.id   AF-A0A951ZK80-F1
#
_cell.length_a   1.000
_cell.length_b   1.000
_cell.length_c   1.000
_cell.angle_alpha   90.00
_cell.angle_beta   90.00
_cell.angle_gamma   90.00
#
_symmetry.space_group_name_H-M   'P 1'
#
loop_
_entity.id
_entity.type
_entity.pdbx_description
1 polymer ?
#
loop_
_entity_poly.entity_id
_entity_poly.type
_entity_poly.pdbx_seq_one_letter_code
_entity_poly.pdbx_strand_id
1 'polypeptide(L)'
;MLHGVLQRALLAVLVPAAVQAQIIRGLLLRDDGVTGAEGVIVVVRGVGADSILTRSLSNGAGRFSLTLRPGRVKLTALRIGQRPYEIGEVTLAPFDTQSVRVILPHTPIVLPTVTTTARATCRLSGAEGAAVATAYEEARKAILSTTLSAEDGPPIARYATFTQERSVGNRDQSSKARTFSEGPSRSPFESLSPEELSENGYQLSRQSETSY
;
A
#
# COMPACT_ATOMS: atom_id res chain seq x y z
N MET A 1 -54.92 -44.16 -31.21
CA MET A 1 -55.17 -43.92 -29.78
C MET A 1 -53.86 -43.47 -29.14
N LEU A 2 -53.73 -42.16 -28.91
CA LEU A 2 -52.56 -41.51 -28.31
C LEU A 2 -52.53 -41.76 -26.80
N HIS A 3 -51.38 -42.08 -26.22
CA HIS A 3 -51.10 -41.85 -24.80
C HIS A 3 -49.76 -41.12 -24.69
N GLY A 4 -49.84 -39.78 -24.64
CA GLY A 4 -48.70 -38.91 -24.38
C GLY A 4 -48.40 -38.85 -22.89
N VAL A 5 -47.18 -39.21 -22.52
CA VAL A 5 -46.65 -39.00 -21.16
C VAL A 5 -46.08 -37.60 -21.10
N LEU A 6 -46.77 -36.70 -20.40
CA LEU A 6 -46.34 -35.32 -20.12
C LEU A 6 -45.38 -35.34 -18.93
N GLN A 7 -44.08 -35.40 -19.23
CA GLN A 7 -43.03 -35.27 -18.23
C GLN A 7 -42.86 -33.78 -17.89
N ARG A 8 -43.38 -33.37 -16.73
CA ARG A 8 -43.23 -32.00 -16.20
C ARG A 8 -41.77 -31.75 -15.82
N ALA A 9 -41.04 -31.02 -16.66
CA ALA A 9 -39.74 -30.46 -16.33
C ALA A 9 -39.91 -29.34 -15.29
N LEU A 10 -39.46 -29.57 -14.06
CA LEU A 10 -39.39 -28.57 -13.01
C LEU A 10 -38.15 -27.68 -13.27
N LEU A 11 -38.34 -26.53 -13.91
CA LEU A 11 -37.30 -25.51 -14.02
C LEU A 11 -37.06 -24.87 -12.63
N ALA A 12 -35.95 -25.23 -12.00
CA ALA A 12 -35.45 -24.53 -10.82
C ALA A 12 -34.98 -23.13 -11.26
N VAL A 13 -35.77 -22.09 -10.92
CA VAL A 13 -35.38 -20.69 -11.09
C VAL A 13 -34.28 -20.39 -10.08
N LEU A 14 -33.03 -20.32 -10.55
CA LEU A 14 -31.89 -19.82 -9.79
C LEU A 14 -32.10 -18.32 -9.60
N VAL A 15 -32.66 -17.89 -8.47
CA VAL A 15 -32.74 -16.46 -8.13
C VAL A 15 -31.31 -16.01 -7.84
N PRO A 16 -30.72 -15.08 -8.64
CA PRO A 16 -29.41 -14.54 -8.31
C PRO A 16 -29.52 -13.79 -6.99
N ALA A 17 -28.83 -14.28 -5.96
CA ALA A 17 -28.68 -13.53 -4.72
C ALA A 17 -27.99 -12.21 -5.07
N ALA A 18 -28.72 -11.11 -5.00
CA ALA A 18 -28.15 -9.78 -5.23
C ALA A 18 -27.01 -9.59 -4.24
N VAL A 19 -25.78 -9.57 -4.75
CA VAL A 19 -24.59 -9.30 -3.96
C VAL A 19 -24.78 -7.89 -3.38
N GLN A 20 -25.03 -7.81 -2.08
CA GLN A 20 -25.18 -6.54 -1.39
C GLN A 20 -23.80 -5.90 -1.27
N ALA A 21 -23.43 -5.13 -2.28
CA ALA A 21 -22.24 -4.29 -2.29
C ALA A 21 -22.62 -2.88 -1.82
N GLN A 22 -21.97 -2.40 -0.76
CA GLN A 22 -22.10 -1.03 -0.26
C GLN A 22 -20.86 -0.28 -0.69
N ILE A 23 -21.04 1.00 -0.98
CA ILE A 23 -19.97 1.82 -1.51
C ILE A 23 -19.70 2.96 -0.54
N ILE A 24 -18.45 3.10 -0.12
CA ILE A 24 -17.97 4.36 0.46
C ILE A 24 -17.24 5.11 -0.64
N ARG A 25 -17.71 6.29 -0.99
CA ARG A 25 -17.00 7.24 -1.85
C ARG A 25 -16.48 8.37 -1.02
N GLY A 26 -15.30 8.86 -1.33
CA GLY A 26 -14.82 10.01 -0.60
C GLY A 26 -13.86 10.92 -1.35
N LEU A 27 -13.63 12.06 -0.72
CA LEU A 27 -12.73 13.12 -1.12
C LEU A 27 -11.82 13.47 0.05
N LEU A 28 -10.53 13.22 -0.11
CA LEU A 28 -9.49 13.59 0.83
C LEU A 28 -8.80 14.84 0.33
N LEU A 29 -8.73 15.84 1.19
CA LEU A 29 -8.10 17.12 0.92
C LEU A 29 -6.88 17.27 1.81
N ARG A 30 -5.89 18.01 1.33
CA ARG A 30 -4.75 18.43 2.16
C ARG A 30 -5.23 19.43 3.21
N ASP A 31 -4.32 19.83 4.09
CA ASP A 31 -4.55 20.77 5.18
C ASP A 31 -5.04 22.16 4.70
N ASP A 32 -4.77 22.52 3.45
CA ASP A 32 -5.34 23.70 2.80
C ASP A 32 -6.86 23.62 2.51
N GLY A 33 -7.46 22.43 2.65
CA GLY A 33 -8.88 22.18 2.43
C GLY A 33 -9.35 22.30 0.98
N VAL A 34 -8.42 22.40 0.02
CA VAL A 34 -8.72 22.62 -1.42
C VAL A 34 -8.00 21.62 -2.30
N THR A 35 -6.73 21.34 -2.03
CA THR A 35 -5.90 20.45 -2.86
C THR A 35 -6.24 18.99 -2.56
N GLY A 36 -6.42 18.18 -3.63
CA GLY A 36 -6.56 16.73 -3.49
C GLY A 36 -5.37 16.09 -2.78
N ALA A 37 -5.64 15.28 -1.77
CA ALA A 37 -4.62 14.46 -1.14
C ALA A 37 -4.43 13.17 -1.93
N GLU A 38 -3.48 13.17 -2.85
CA GLU A 38 -3.09 11.99 -3.65
C GLU A 38 -2.25 10.98 -2.85
N GLY A 39 -2.34 9.70 -3.22
CA GLY A 39 -1.48 8.64 -2.67
C GLY A 39 -1.78 8.29 -1.21
N VAL A 40 -2.96 8.64 -0.72
CA VAL A 40 -3.44 8.27 0.61
C VAL A 40 -4.11 6.91 0.54
N ILE A 41 -3.63 5.98 1.35
CA ILE A 41 -4.25 4.66 1.51
C ILE A 41 -5.37 4.81 2.52
N VAL A 42 -6.60 4.52 2.10
CA VAL A 42 -7.75 4.42 3.01
C VAL A 42 -7.90 2.97 3.40
N VAL A 43 -7.74 2.69 4.70
CA VAL A 43 -7.89 1.35 5.28
C VAL A 43 -9.23 1.26 5.97
N VAL A 44 -9.99 0.20 5.68
CA VAL A 44 -11.23 -0.12 6.37
C VAL A 44 -11.02 -1.30 7.30
N ARG A 45 -11.36 -1.14 8.57
CA ARG A 45 -11.33 -2.22 9.57
C ARG A 45 -12.71 -2.52 10.14
N GLY A 46 -12.94 -3.77 10.50
CA GLY A 46 -14.13 -4.17 11.25
C GLY A 46 -14.07 -3.66 12.69
N VAL A 47 -15.19 -3.16 13.21
CA VAL A 47 -15.29 -2.79 14.63
C VAL A 47 -15.19 -4.05 15.49
N GLY A 48 -14.25 -4.10 16.42
CA GLY A 48 -14.08 -5.17 17.42
C GLY A 48 -12.97 -6.18 17.11
N ALA A 49 -12.84 -6.62 15.85
CA ALA A 49 -11.79 -7.56 15.45
C ALA A 49 -10.50 -6.88 14.94
N ASP A 50 -10.56 -5.57 14.66
CA ASP A 50 -9.52 -4.76 14.00
C ASP A 50 -8.95 -5.36 12.70
N SER A 51 -9.66 -6.34 12.12
CA SER A 51 -9.28 -6.99 10.87
C SER A 51 -9.50 -6.03 9.71
N ILE A 52 -8.54 -6.01 8.80
CA ILE A 52 -8.63 -5.18 7.60
C ILE A 52 -9.58 -5.84 6.61
N LEU A 53 -10.66 -5.14 6.28
CA LEU A 53 -11.71 -5.62 5.40
C LEU A 53 -11.40 -5.30 3.94
N THR A 54 -10.90 -4.09 3.68
CA THR A 54 -10.56 -3.61 2.34
C THR A 54 -9.66 -2.37 2.43
N ARG A 55 -9.01 -2.01 1.32
CA ARG A 55 -8.19 -0.81 1.17
C ARG A 55 -8.40 -0.20 -0.20
N SER A 56 -8.12 1.10 -0.33
CA SER A 56 -8.13 1.82 -1.61
C SER A 56 -7.08 2.92 -1.57
N LEU A 57 -6.64 3.38 -2.73
CA LEU A 57 -5.73 4.51 -2.88
C LEU A 57 -6.50 5.71 -3.43
N SER A 58 -6.24 6.89 -2.87
CA SER A 58 -6.77 8.14 -3.41
C SER A 58 -6.00 8.58 -4.66
N ASN A 59 -6.73 8.96 -5.72
CA ASN A 59 -6.13 9.49 -6.95
C ASN A 59 -5.63 10.95 -6.81
N GLY A 60 -5.15 11.53 -7.91
CA GLY A 60 -4.66 12.92 -7.97
C GLY A 60 -5.68 13.99 -7.53
N ALA A 61 -6.97 13.72 -7.64
CA ALA A 61 -8.04 14.59 -7.15
C ALA A 61 -8.42 14.32 -5.68
N GLY A 62 -7.70 13.42 -5.00
CA GLY A 62 -8.00 12.98 -3.64
C GLY A 62 -9.22 12.06 -3.52
N ARG A 63 -9.75 11.54 -4.64
CA ARG A 63 -10.94 10.69 -4.63
C ARG A 63 -10.59 9.22 -4.41
N PHE A 64 -11.40 8.53 -3.63
CA PHE A 64 -11.31 7.08 -3.43
C PHE A 64 -12.71 6.45 -3.45
N SER A 65 -12.76 5.13 -3.67
CA SER A 65 -13.99 4.34 -3.61
C SER A 65 -13.69 2.96 -3.02
N LEU A 66 -14.53 2.51 -2.10
CA LEU A 66 -14.39 1.23 -1.41
C LEU A 66 -15.71 0.46 -1.49
N THR A 67 -15.63 -0.82 -1.83
CA THR A 67 -16.80 -1.72 -1.83
C THR A 67 -16.67 -2.72 -0.69
N LEU A 68 -17.72 -2.84 0.12
CA LEU A 68 -17.74 -3.74 1.28
C LEU A 68 -19.17 -4.22 1.59
N ARG A 69 -19.29 -5.14 2.55
CA ARG A 69 -20.57 -5.67 3.06
C ARG A 69 -21.20 -4.71 4.08
N PRO A 70 -22.50 -4.87 4.42
CA PRO A 70 -23.15 -4.04 5.41
C PRO A 70 -22.53 -4.26 6.79
N GLY A 71 -22.53 -3.23 7.63
CA GLY A 71 -21.99 -3.31 8.98
C GLY A 71 -21.29 -2.03 9.45
N ARG A 72 -20.73 -2.10 10.65
CA ARG A 72 -19.96 -1.01 11.25
C ARG A 72 -18.48 -1.17 10.98
N VAL A 73 -17.84 -0.11 10.52
CA VAL A 73 -16.45 -0.10 10.12
C VAL A 73 -15.72 1.16 10.59
N LYS A 74 -14.41 1.04 10.76
CA LYS A 74 -13.49 2.16 11.03
C LYS A 74 -12.71 2.49 9.78
N LEU A 75 -12.56 3.78 9.50
CA LEU A 75 -11.74 4.29 8.39
C LEU A 75 -10.52 5.01 8.93
N THR A 76 -9.35 4.61 8.43
CA THR A 76 -8.07 5.25 8.75
C THR A 76 -7.38 5.65 7.44
N ALA A 77 -6.90 6.88 7.36
CA ALA A 77 -6.08 7.39 6.26
C ALA A 77 -4.59 7.24 6.60
N LEU A 78 -3.83 6.64 5.69
CA LEU A 78 -2.38 6.46 5.79
C LEU A 78 -1.69 7.18 4.63
N ARG A 79 -0.77 8.10 4.96
CA ARG A 79 0.05 8.79 3.98
C ARG A 79 1.52 8.70 4.37
N ILE A 80 2.39 8.51 3.39
CA ILE A 80 3.84 8.44 3.61
C ILE A 80 4.32 9.76 4.23
N GLY A 81 5.17 9.65 5.25
CA GLY A 81 5.72 10.77 6.01
C GLY A 81 4.70 11.49 6.89
N GLN A 82 3.52 10.92 7.13
CA GLN A 82 2.46 11.51 7.95
C GLN A 82 1.94 10.50 8.96
N ARG A 83 1.51 10.98 10.14
CA ARG A 83 0.84 10.15 11.13
C ARG A 83 -0.48 9.59 10.57
N PRO A 84 -0.86 8.34 10.91
CA PRO A 84 -2.19 7.82 10.62
C PRO A 84 -3.27 8.78 11.12
N TYR A 85 -4.29 9.00 10.29
CA TYR A 85 -5.42 9.85 10.64
C TYR A 85 -6.70 9.01 10.70
N GLU A 86 -7.34 9.00 11.87
CA GLU A 86 -8.63 8.33 12.04
C GLU A 86 -9.74 9.21 11.46
N ILE A 87 -10.36 8.74 10.38
CA ILE A 87 -11.49 9.43 9.74
C ILE A 87 -12.75 9.26 10.61
N GLY A 88 -12.90 8.10 11.24
CA GLY A 88 -14.01 7.79 12.14
C GLY A 88 -14.70 6.46 11.81
N GLU A 89 -15.82 6.23 12.47
CA GLU A 89 -16.67 5.06 12.26
C GLU A 89 -17.83 5.38 11.32
N VAL A 90 -18.14 4.43 10.44
CA VAL A 90 -19.28 4.50 9.51
C VAL A 90 -20.12 3.24 9.67
N THR A 91 -21.43 3.40 9.66
CA THR A 91 -22.39 2.29 9.63
C THR A 91 -23.00 2.21 8.25
N LEU A 92 -22.86 1.06 7.59
CA LEU A 92 -23.38 0.81 6.25
C LEU A 92 -24.61 -0.08 6.31
N ALA A 93 -25.73 0.43 5.79
CA ALA A 93 -26.92 -0.36 5.56
C ALA A 93 -26.82 -1.15 4.24
N PRO A 94 -27.63 -2.19 4.02
CA PRO A 94 -27.79 -2.81 2.70
C PRO A 94 -28.03 -1.79 1.58
N PHE A 95 -27.32 -1.96 0.46
CA PHE A 95 -27.37 -1.10 -0.73
C PHE A 95 -27.00 0.38 -0.52
N ASP A 96 -26.37 0.69 0.61
CA ASP A 96 -26.00 2.05 0.97
C ASP A 96 -24.80 2.59 0.16
N THR A 97 -24.82 3.90 -0.07
CA THR A 97 -23.70 4.66 -0.64
C THR A 97 -23.37 5.83 0.28
N GLN A 98 -22.30 5.68 1.05
CA GLN A 98 -21.85 6.71 1.97
C GLN A 98 -20.83 7.63 1.32
N SER A 99 -20.98 8.93 1.54
CA SER A 99 -20.06 9.96 1.05
C SER A 99 -19.25 10.57 2.18
N VAL A 100 -17.94 10.55 2.05
CA VAL A 100 -17.00 11.02 3.08
C VAL A 100 -16.11 12.13 2.51
N ARG A 101 -16.13 13.31 3.13
CA ARG A 101 -15.21 14.41 2.80
C ARG A 101 -14.35 14.73 4.01
N VAL A 102 -13.03 14.69 3.85
CA VAL A 102 -12.09 14.84 4.96
C VAL A 102 -10.97 15.80 4.56
N ILE A 103 -10.65 16.74 5.44
CA ILE A 103 -9.45 17.58 5.38
C ILE A 103 -8.42 16.89 6.27
N LEU A 104 -7.33 16.42 5.69
CA LEU A 104 -6.28 15.71 6.42
C LEU A 104 -5.34 16.72 7.07
N PRO A 105 -5.02 16.55 8.37
CA PRO A 105 -4.05 17.41 9.03
C PRO A 105 -2.64 17.13 8.49
N HIS A 106 -1.79 18.17 8.45
CA HIS A 106 -0.37 18.00 8.19
C HIS A 106 0.36 17.66 9.50
N THR A 107 0.53 16.36 9.76
CA THR A 107 1.19 15.86 10.97
C THR A 107 2.38 14.98 10.57
N PRO A 108 3.54 15.58 10.25
CA PRO A 108 4.66 14.86 9.69
C PRO A 108 5.24 13.85 10.70
N ILE A 109 5.72 12.72 10.17
CA ILE A 109 6.59 11.80 10.90
C ILE A 109 8.03 12.19 10.61
N VAL A 110 8.78 12.50 11.66
CA VAL A 110 10.23 12.71 11.58
C VAL A 110 10.90 11.37 11.82
N LEU A 111 11.55 10.84 10.78
CA LEU A 111 12.32 9.62 10.91
C LEU A 111 13.59 9.89 11.73
N PRO A 112 13.80 9.19 12.85
CA PRO A 112 15.04 9.30 13.62
C PRO A 112 16.21 8.69 12.85
N THR A 113 17.42 9.18 13.15
CA THR A 113 18.65 8.58 12.63
C THR A 113 18.79 7.15 13.15
N VAL A 114 19.01 6.20 12.23
CA VAL A 114 19.31 4.80 12.56
C VAL A 114 20.81 4.60 12.49
N THR A 115 21.44 4.28 13.61
CA THR A 115 22.87 3.95 13.69
C THR A 115 23.06 2.45 13.89
N THR A 116 23.88 1.82 13.06
CA THR A 116 24.26 0.41 13.21
C THR A 116 25.67 0.30 13.78
N THR A 117 25.90 -0.67 14.66
CA THR A 117 27.25 -0.98 15.17
C THR A 117 27.50 -2.48 15.09
N ALA A 118 28.73 -2.86 14.75
CA ALA A 118 29.09 -4.24 14.41
C ALA A 118 28.95 -5.26 15.58
N ARG A 119 28.77 -4.79 16.82
CA ARG A 119 28.63 -5.64 18.02
C ARG A 119 27.34 -5.41 18.80
N ALA A 120 26.39 -4.65 18.25
CA ALA A 120 25.10 -4.46 18.91
C ALA A 120 24.27 -5.75 18.83
N THR A 121 23.76 -6.20 19.97
CA THR A 121 22.69 -7.19 20.02
C THR A 121 21.39 -6.51 19.62
N CYS A 122 20.62 -7.12 18.71
CA CYS A 122 19.34 -6.57 18.25
C CYS A 122 18.37 -6.45 19.43
N ARG A 123 18.19 -5.23 19.97
CA ARG A 123 17.21 -4.95 21.03
C ARG A 123 15.98 -4.32 20.40
N LEU A 124 14.88 -5.07 20.41
CA LEU A 124 13.59 -4.62 19.87
C LEU A 124 12.85 -3.67 20.82
N SER A 125 13.30 -3.52 22.06
CA SER A 125 12.69 -2.64 23.07
C SER A 125 13.45 -1.34 23.25
N GLY A 126 12.73 -0.24 23.51
CA GLY A 126 13.28 1.09 23.72
C GLY A 126 13.22 1.99 22.48
N ALA A 127 13.84 3.17 22.57
CA ALA A 127 13.75 4.22 21.55
C ALA A 127 14.34 3.79 20.18
N GLU A 128 15.41 3.00 20.20
CA GLU A 128 16.08 2.50 18.99
C GLU A 128 15.21 1.50 18.22
N GLY A 129 14.54 0.58 18.93
CA GLY A 129 13.57 -0.33 18.31
C GLY A 129 12.36 0.40 17.74
N ALA A 130 11.85 1.42 18.43
CA ALA A 130 10.76 2.25 17.96
C ALA A 130 11.13 3.07 16.71
N ALA A 131 12.38 3.54 16.63
CA ALA A 131 12.93 4.23 15.47
C ALA A 131 12.92 3.34 14.22
N VAL A 132 13.44 2.11 14.34
CA VAL A 132 13.43 1.12 13.25
C VAL A 132 11.99 0.76 12.86
N ALA A 133 11.11 0.49 13.83
CA ALA A 133 9.71 0.19 13.57
C ALA A 133 9.00 1.31 12.79
N THR A 134 9.25 2.58 13.16
CA THR A 134 8.69 3.74 12.46
C THR A 134 9.14 3.78 10.99
N ALA A 135 10.44 3.59 10.73
CA ALA A 135 10.97 3.53 9.37
C ALA A 135 10.34 2.37 8.56
N TYR A 136 10.16 1.21 9.18
CA TYR A 136 9.48 0.06 8.55
C TYR A 136 8.02 0.35 8.21
N GLU A 137 7.27 1.06 9.06
CA GLU A 137 5.89 1.44 8.77
C GLU A 137 5.79 2.45 7.60
N GLU A 138 6.75 3.38 7.50
CA GLU A 138 6.83 4.28 6.33
C GLU A 138 7.14 3.50 5.04
N ALA A 139 8.09 2.56 5.10
CA ALA A 139 8.41 1.70 3.97
C ALA A 139 7.20 0.84 3.56
N ARG A 140 6.47 0.27 4.53
CA ARG A 140 5.24 -0.49 4.28
C ARG A 140 4.19 0.36 3.58
N LYS A 141 3.97 1.62 4.00
CA LYS A 141 3.04 2.54 3.32
C LYS A 141 3.45 2.80 1.88
N ALA A 142 4.75 2.99 1.61
CA ALA A 142 5.26 3.20 0.25
C ALA A 142 5.03 1.99 -0.66
N ILE A 143 5.31 0.79 -0.15
CA ILE A 143 5.07 -0.46 -0.87
C ILE A 143 3.57 -0.64 -1.14
N LEU A 144 2.73 -0.48 -0.10
CA LEU A 144 1.28 -0.62 -0.23
C LEU A 144 0.69 0.37 -1.24
N SER A 145 1.16 1.62 -1.24
CA SER A 145 0.74 2.63 -2.22
C SER A 145 1.05 2.17 -3.63
N THR A 146 2.28 1.69 -3.88
CA THR A 146 2.69 1.21 -5.21
C THR A 146 1.85 0.01 -5.65
N THR A 147 1.58 -0.94 -4.75
CA THR A 147 0.76 -2.12 -5.07
C THR A 147 -0.69 -1.75 -5.39
N LEU A 148 -1.26 -0.77 -4.68
CA LEU A 148 -2.63 -0.31 -4.94
C LEU A 148 -2.72 0.51 -6.23
N SER A 149 -1.69 1.31 -6.55
CA SER A 149 -1.61 2.00 -7.85
C SER A 149 -1.53 1.03 -9.04
N ALA A 150 -0.95 -0.16 -8.83
CA ALA A 150 -0.79 -1.16 -9.90
C ALA A 150 -2.12 -1.81 -10.33
N GLU A 151 -3.19 -1.69 -9.53
CA GLU A 151 -4.54 -2.15 -9.90
C GLU A 151 -5.10 -1.37 -11.10
N ASP A 152 -4.66 -0.12 -11.30
CA ASP A 152 -5.03 0.74 -12.43
C ASP A 152 -4.16 0.49 -13.69
N GLY A 153 -3.17 -0.41 -13.61
CA GLY A 153 -2.21 -0.73 -14.68
C GLY A 153 -0.77 -0.82 -14.15
N PRO A 154 0.16 -1.49 -14.87
CA PRO A 154 1.54 -1.64 -14.39
C PRO A 154 2.20 -0.26 -14.23
N PRO A 155 2.73 0.08 -13.03
CA PRO A 155 3.34 1.37 -12.80
C PRO A 155 4.58 1.56 -13.68
N ILE A 156 4.84 2.80 -14.07
CA ILE A 156 6.08 3.16 -14.77
C ILE A 156 7.20 3.27 -13.75
N ALA A 157 8.15 2.35 -13.82
CA ALA A 157 9.34 2.37 -13.01
C ALA A 157 10.41 3.23 -13.69
N ARG A 158 11.00 4.15 -12.94
CA ARG A 158 12.17 4.93 -13.37
C ARG A 158 13.31 4.62 -12.42
N TYR A 159 14.39 4.04 -12.93
CA TYR A 159 15.57 3.70 -12.13
C TYR A 159 16.84 4.22 -12.80
N ALA A 160 17.84 4.49 -11.98
CA ALA A 160 19.15 4.91 -12.43
C ALA A 160 20.21 3.95 -11.91
N THR A 161 21.01 3.39 -12.79
CA THR A 161 22.20 2.64 -12.41
C THR A 161 23.42 3.55 -12.44
N PHE A 162 24.28 3.42 -11.43
CA PHE A 162 25.56 4.09 -11.38
C PHE A 162 26.60 3.17 -10.75
N THR A 163 27.81 3.17 -11.29
CA THR A 163 28.96 2.51 -10.69
C THR A 163 29.80 3.57 -10.00
N GLN A 164 30.23 3.30 -8.76
CA GLN A 164 31.10 4.19 -8.01
C GLN A 164 32.30 3.43 -7.46
N GLU A 165 33.50 3.82 -7.87
CA GLU A 165 34.72 3.42 -7.19
C GLU A 165 34.91 4.29 -5.94
N ARG A 166 35.01 3.66 -4.77
CA ARG A 166 35.29 4.35 -3.51
C ARG A 166 36.71 4.02 -3.07
N SER A 167 37.59 5.03 -3.08
CA SER A 167 38.90 4.90 -2.47
C SER A 167 38.80 5.07 -0.95
N VAL A 168 39.47 4.19 -0.21
CA VAL A 168 39.60 4.29 1.26
C VAL A 168 40.50 5.49 1.56
N GLY A 169 39.91 6.65 1.82
CA GLY A 169 40.68 7.88 2.10
C GLY A 169 40.01 9.21 1.72
N ASN A 170 38.69 9.26 1.54
CA ASN A 170 37.93 10.50 1.34
C ASN A 170 38.46 11.42 0.23
N ARG A 171 38.59 10.88 -0.98
CA ARG A 171 38.60 11.70 -2.20
C ARG A 171 37.44 11.27 -3.08
N ASP A 172 36.48 12.16 -3.26
CA ASP A 172 35.46 12.05 -4.29
C ASP A 172 36.16 12.08 -5.65
N GLN A 173 36.08 10.97 -6.39
CA GLN A 173 36.59 10.89 -7.75
C GLN A 173 35.43 10.79 -8.74
N SER A 174 35.21 11.91 -9.42
CA SER A 174 34.55 12.09 -10.72
C SER A 174 33.02 12.02 -10.84
N SER A 175 32.56 12.73 -11.88
CA SER A 175 31.18 12.85 -12.34
C SER A 175 30.56 11.50 -12.66
N LYS A 176 29.37 11.26 -12.12
CA LYS A 176 28.60 10.02 -12.24
C LYS A 176 27.93 9.94 -13.62
N ALA A 177 28.31 8.98 -14.46
CA ALA A 177 27.44 8.57 -15.55
C ALA A 177 26.24 7.82 -14.94
N ARG A 178 25.05 8.42 -15.01
CA ARG A 178 23.80 7.79 -14.61
C ARG A 178 23.10 7.31 -15.86
N THR A 179 22.90 6.01 -16.00
CA THR A 179 22.03 5.47 -17.04
C THR A 179 20.62 5.41 -16.47
N PHE A 180 19.71 6.17 -17.06
CA PHE A 180 18.29 6.11 -16.71
C PHE A 180 17.58 5.10 -17.59
N SER A 181 16.79 4.26 -16.96
CA SER A 181 15.88 3.33 -17.63
C SER A 181 14.47 3.58 -17.14
N GLU A 182 13.51 3.49 -18.05
CA GLU A 182 12.10 3.71 -17.79
C GLU A 182 11.26 2.65 -18.51
N GLY A 183 10.26 2.10 -17.83
CA GLY A 183 9.35 1.14 -18.43
C GLY A 183 8.25 0.68 -17.47
N PRO A 184 7.15 0.10 -17.99
CA PRO A 184 6.13 -0.51 -17.16
C PRO A 184 6.73 -1.70 -16.40
N SER A 185 6.59 -1.72 -15.08
CA SER A 185 7.05 -2.83 -14.25
C SER A 185 6.00 -3.19 -13.21
N ARG A 186 5.76 -4.49 -13.04
CA ARG A 186 4.93 -5.01 -11.94
C ARG A 186 5.75 -5.24 -10.66
N SER A 187 7.08 -5.28 -10.78
CA SER A 187 8.02 -5.54 -9.69
C SER A 187 9.32 -4.77 -9.96
N PRO A 188 9.38 -3.47 -9.62
CA PRO A 188 10.58 -2.67 -9.84
C PRO A 188 11.73 -3.00 -8.88
N PHE A 189 11.44 -3.69 -7.78
CA PHE A 189 12.40 -4.14 -6.78
C PHE A 189 12.12 -5.60 -6.45
N GLU A 190 13.08 -6.47 -6.75
CA GLU A 190 13.04 -7.87 -6.36
C GLU A 190 14.13 -8.15 -5.33
N SER A 191 13.73 -8.88 -4.28
CA SER A 191 14.60 -9.33 -3.20
C SER A 191 14.82 -10.81 -3.29
N LEU A 192 16.01 -11.24 -2.89
CA LEU A 192 16.30 -12.64 -2.65
C LEU A 192 15.54 -13.14 -1.42
N SER A 193 15.49 -14.46 -1.26
CA SER A 193 14.84 -15.05 -0.09
C SER A 193 15.53 -14.60 1.21
N PRO A 194 14.80 -14.52 2.33
CA PRO A 194 15.39 -14.21 3.63
C PRO A 194 16.57 -15.13 3.99
N GLU A 195 16.47 -16.41 3.63
CA GLU A 195 17.51 -17.42 3.82
C GLU A 195 18.78 -17.04 3.04
N GLU A 196 18.66 -16.75 1.74
CA GLU A 196 19.79 -16.34 0.90
C GLU A 196 20.44 -15.04 1.35
N LEU A 197 19.65 -14.06 1.80
CA LEU A 197 20.16 -12.80 2.33
C LEU A 197 20.89 -13.00 3.67
N SER A 198 20.43 -13.94 4.50
CA SER A 198 21.07 -14.24 5.78
C SER A 198 22.44 -14.91 5.61
N GLU A 199 22.57 -15.75 4.58
CA GLU A 199 23.80 -16.50 4.30
C GLU A 199 24.81 -15.68 3.49
N ASN A 200 24.34 -14.93 2.49
CA ASN A 200 25.20 -14.27 1.50
C ASN A 200 25.29 -12.74 1.66
N GLY A 201 24.50 -12.18 2.59
CA GLY A 201 24.43 -10.75 2.85
C GLY A 201 23.50 -9.99 1.88
N TYR A 202 23.27 -8.72 2.20
CA TYR A 202 22.31 -7.83 1.52
C TYR A 202 22.87 -7.13 0.27
N GLN A 203 23.92 -7.69 -0.35
CA GLN A 203 24.52 -7.11 -1.55
C GLN A 203 25.05 -8.21 -2.46
N LEU A 204 24.32 -8.49 -3.54
CA LEU A 204 24.73 -9.44 -4.57
C LEU A 204 24.94 -8.71 -5.90
N SER A 205 26.20 -8.60 -6.31
CA SER A 205 26.58 -8.16 -7.64
C SER A 205 26.63 -9.36 -8.58
N ARG A 206 25.57 -9.60 -9.36
CA ARG A 206 25.65 -10.48 -10.54
C ARG A 206 25.83 -9.61 -11.77
N GLN A 207 26.71 -10.03 -12.69
CA GLN A 207 27.24 -9.24 -13.83
C GLN A 207 26.20 -8.70 -14.84
N SER A 208 24.90 -8.83 -14.59
CA SER A 208 23.84 -8.24 -15.42
C SER A 208 22.55 -7.89 -14.67
N GLU A 209 22.49 -8.05 -13.34
CA GLU A 209 21.26 -7.82 -12.57
C GLU A 209 21.61 -7.44 -11.12
N THR A 210 21.06 -6.33 -10.64
CA THR A 210 21.20 -5.89 -9.24
C THR A 210 19.90 -6.24 -8.52
N SER A 211 19.95 -7.23 -7.63
CA SER A 211 18.84 -7.58 -6.72
C SER A 211 19.11 -6.96 -5.34
N TYR A 212 18.06 -6.45 -4.68
CA TYR A 212 18.13 -5.82 -3.36
C TYR A 212 17.42 -6.67 -2.31
#